data_AF-A0A0F9H4A7-F1
#
_entry.id   AF-A0A0F9H4A7-F1
#
_cell.length_a   1.000
_cell.length_b   1.000
_cell.length_c   1.000
_cell.angle_alpha   90.00
_cell.angle_beta   90.00
_cell.angle_gamma   90.00
#
_symmetry.space_group_name_H-M   'P 1'
#
loop_
_entity.id
_entity.type
_entity.pdbx_description
1 polymer ?
#
loop_
_entity_poly.entity_id
_entity_poly.type
_entity_poly.pdbx_seq_one_letter_code
_entity_poly.pdbx_strand_id
1 'polypeptide(L)'
;MPIKIRWKSKEYFGIGLLLFGMCGMIQLFFIFVGQYLLGIGNYIVVILIPIGIWVALFYAASIIFESYAQIERRKKFRSHFHKSRKKNPKLQKFLNFPITKPILIIFLLSIAFFFSSFFICTLFFDNTWAFLIAENLSAIICLLAANLIEKNVGRIQRY
;
A
#
# COMPACT_ATOMS: atom_id res chain seq x y z
N MET A 1 6.35 -18.79 9.78
CA MET A 1 7.65 -18.26 9.34
C MET A 1 7.43 -16.82 8.92
N PRO A 2 8.34 -15.89 9.26
CA PRO A 2 8.29 -14.53 8.70
C PRO A 2 8.38 -14.60 7.18
N ILE A 3 7.68 -13.70 6.49
CA ILE A 3 7.73 -13.61 5.04
C ILE A 3 9.17 -13.27 4.62
N LYS A 4 9.82 -14.16 3.87
CA LYS A 4 11.11 -13.86 3.23
C LYS A 4 10.85 -13.00 2.00
N ILE A 5 11.14 -11.71 2.12
CA ILE A 5 11.16 -10.73 1.03
C ILE A 5 12.21 -11.18 -0.01
N ARG A 6 11.81 -11.78 -1.14
CA ARG A 6 12.73 -12.34 -2.18
C ARG A 6 12.96 -11.38 -3.36
N TRP A 7 13.39 -10.17 -3.07
CA TRP A 7 13.43 -9.07 -4.06
C TRP A 7 14.69 -9.05 -4.93
N LYS A 8 15.76 -9.77 -4.53
CA LYS A 8 16.99 -9.93 -5.32
C LYS A 8 16.87 -10.94 -6.47
N SER A 9 15.74 -11.65 -6.56
CA SER A 9 15.48 -12.54 -7.70
C SER A 9 15.11 -11.70 -8.94
N LYS A 10 15.71 -12.01 -10.10
CA LYS A 10 15.45 -11.32 -11.38
C LYS A 10 13.96 -11.19 -11.71
N GLU A 11 13.14 -12.14 -11.29
CA GLU A 11 11.69 -12.15 -11.56
C GLU A 11 10.88 -11.19 -10.67
N TYR A 12 11.35 -10.93 -9.44
CA TYR A 12 10.60 -10.14 -8.44
C TYR A 12 11.08 -8.68 -8.40
N PHE A 13 12.28 -8.40 -8.93
CA PHE A 13 12.82 -7.05 -8.98
C PHE A 13 11.96 -6.10 -9.82
N GLY A 14 11.50 -6.52 -11.00
CA GLY A 14 10.64 -5.70 -11.86
C GLY A 14 9.27 -5.41 -11.23
N ILE A 15 8.69 -6.39 -10.55
CA ILE A 15 7.45 -6.21 -9.77
C ILE A 15 7.67 -5.20 -8.65
N GLY A 16 8.84 -5.27 -8.00
CA GLY A 16 9.23 -4.34 -6.98
C GLY A 16 9.37 -2.90 -7.45
N LEU A 17 10.01 -2.69 -8.59
CA LEU A 17 10.11 -1.36 -9.22
C LEU A 17 8.74 -0.79 -9.58
N LEU A 18 7.82 -1.63 -10.07
CA LEU A 18 6.45 -1.21 -10.36
C LEU A 18 5.71 -0.79 -9.08
N LEU A 19 5.83 -1.56 -7.99
CA LEU A 19 5.26 -1.19 -6.69
C LEU A 19 5.85 0.13 -6.18
N PHE A 20 7.17 0.30 -6.29
CA PHE A 20 7.86 1.52 -5.89
C PHE A 20 7.36 2.73 -6.69
N GLY A 21 7.32 2.64 -8.02
CA GLY A 21 6.83 3.70 -8.89
C GLY A 21 5.38 4.07 -8.61
N MET A 22 4.51 3.08 -8.40
CA MET A 22 3.09 3.32 -8.10
C MET A 22 2.89 3.95 -6.72
N CYS A 23 3.67 3.57 -5.71
CA CYS A 23 3.64 4.26 -4.42
C CYS A 23 4.12 5.71 -4.55
N GLY A 24 5.06 5.98 -5.47
CA GLY A 24 5.50 7.34 -5.79
C GLY A 24 4.38 8.16 -6.41
N MET A 25 3.57 7.57 -7.29
CA MET A 25 2.40 8.23 -7.86
C MET A 25 1.33 8.55 -6.80
N ILE A 26 1.12 7.65 -5.84
CA ILE A 26 0.25 7.94 -4.67
C ILE A 26 0.80 9.14 -3.89
N GLN A 27 2.11 9.19 -3.70
CA GLN A 27 2.73 10.28 -2.96
C GLN A 27 2.62 11.62 -3.69
N LEU A 28 2.82 11.63 -5.00
CA LEU A 28 2.60 12.83 -5.84
C LEU A 28 1.16 13.33 -5.74
N PHE A 29 0.18 12.42 -5.61
CA PHE A 29 -1.21 12.80 -5.37
C PHE A 29 -1.38 13.54 -4.03
N PHE A 30 -0.78 13.05 -2.94
CA PHE A 30 -0.84 13.74 -1.64
C PHE A 30 -0.10 15.09 -1.64
N ILE A 31 1.02 15.19 -2.33
CA ILE A 31 1.73 16.46 -2.57
C ILE A 31 0.81 17.45 -3.29
N PHE A 32 0.15 17.00 -4.36
CA PHE A 32 -0.77 17.84 -5.12
C PHE A 32 -1.94 18.32 -4.26
N VAL A 33 -2.55 17.42 -3.48
CA VAL A 33 -3.62 17.77 -2.53
C VAL A 33 -3.13 18.78 -1.50
N GLY A 34 -1.96 18.56 -0.90
CA GLY A 34 -1.37 19.44 0.10
C GLY A 34 -1.09 20.85 -0.43
N GLN A 35 -0.44 20.95 -1.58
CA GLN A 35 -0.08 22.25 -2.17
C GLN A 35 -1.28 23.00 -2.73
N TYR A 36 -2.09 22.34 -3.56
CA TYR A 36 -3.09 23.02 -4.38
C TYR A 36 -4.48 23.07 -3.74
N LEU A 37 -4.89 22.03 -3.00
CA LEU A 37 -6.20 22.02 -2.35
C LEU A 37 -6.16 22.57 -0.93
N LEU A 38 -5.08 22.30 -0.20
CA LEU A 38 -4.95 22.66 1.22
C LEU A 38 -4.08 23.92 1.47
N GLY A 39 -3.46 24.46 0.41
CA GLY A 39 -2.71 25.73 0.46
C GLY A 39 -1.40 25.67 1.23
N ILE A 40 -0.77 24.50 1.32
CA ILE A 40 0.45 24.30 2.13
C ILE A 40 1.68 24.74 1.32
N GLY A 41 2.21 25.92 1.63
CA GLY A 41 3.33 26.53 0.91
C GLY A 41 4.73 26.13 1.38
N ASN A 42 4.88 25.28 2.40
CA ASN A 42 6.20 24.95 2.95
C ASN A 42 6.89 23.81 2.18
N TYR A 43 7.91 24.16 1.37
CA TYR A 43 8.66 23.21 0.55
C TYR A 43 9.30 22.05 1.32
N ILE A 44 9.73 22.24 2.57
CA ILE A 44 10.35 21.17 3.37
C ILE A 44 9.31 20.11 3.71
N VAL A 45 8.13 20.55 4.15
CA VAL A 45 6.99 19.68 4.46
C VAL A 45 6.50 18.95 3.21
N VAL A 46 6.60 19.60 2.05
CA VAL A 46 6.07 19.09 0.79
C VAL A 46 7.06 18.21 0.01
N ILE A 47 8.36 18.24 0.32
CA ILE A 47 9.36 17.45 -0.44
C ILE A 47 10.00 16.37 0.44
N LEU A 48 10.48 16.74 1.64
CA LEU A 48 11.30 15.84 2.45
C LEU A 48 10.47 14.72 3.10
N ILE A 49 9.29 15.06 3.62
CA ILE A 49 8.40 14.15 4.32
C ILE A 49 7.77 13.13 3.35
N PRO A 50 7.32 13.56 2.16
CA PRO A 50 6.87 12.65 1.12
C PRO A 50 7.86 11.55 0.73
N ILE A 51 9.16 11.79 0.79
CA ILE A 51 10.16 10.76 0.47
C ILE A 51 10.14 9.66 1.54
N GLY A 52 10.08 10.02 2.83
CA GLY A 52 10.00 9.04 3.91
C GLY A 52 8.71 8.22 3.87
N ILE A 53 7.59 8.90 3.59
CA ILE A 53 6.28 8.26 3.47
C ILE A 53 6.20 7.37 2.24
N TRP A 54 6.78 7.79 1.12
CA TRP A 54 6.89 6.96 -0.07
C TRP A 54 7.59 5.63 0.22
N VAL A 55 8.72 5.66 0.94
CA VAL A 55 9.44 4.44 1.35
C VAL A 55 8.59 3.57 2.28
N ALA A 56 7.85 4.18 3.23
CA ALA A 56 6.97 3.47 4.14
C ALA A 56 5.80 2.79 3.40
N LEU A 57 5.13 3.50 2.48
CA LEU A 57 4.05 2.97 1.65
C LEU A 57 4.54 1.85 0.76
N PHE A 58 5.73 1.99 0.18
CA PHE A 58 6.38 0.94 -0.59
C PHE A 58 6.63 -0.31 0.25
N TYR A 59 7.13 -0.16 1.48
CA TYR A 59 7.36 -1.29 2.37
C TYR A 59 6.04 -1.97 2.77
N ALA A 60 5.00 -1.20 3.09
CA ALA A 60 3.66 -1.72 3.34
C ALA A 60 3.12 -2.50 2.12
N ALA A 61 3.31 -1.97 0.91
CA ALA A 61 2.84 -2.60 -0.33
C ALA A 61 3.56 -3.92 -0.59
N SER A 62 4.85 -3.95 -0.27
CA SER A 62 5.70 -5.12 -0.38
C SER A 62 5.23 -6.26 0.54
N ILE A 63 4.90 -5.94 1.80
CA ILE A 63 4.37 -6.92 2.77
C ILE A 63 3.05 -7.51 2.28
N ILE A 64 2.12 -6.65 1.85
CA ILE A 64 0.81 -7.07 1.37
C ILE A 64 0.96 -7.93 0.09
N PHE A 65 1.82 -7.50 -0.83
CA PHE A 65 2.12 -8.23 -2.06
C PHE A 65 2.63 -9.65 -1.76
N GLU A 66 3.66 -9.78 -0.93
CA GLU A 66 4.23 -11.09 -0.60
C GLU A 66 3.21 -11.98 0.14
N SER A 67 2.38 -11.39 1.01
CA SER A 67 1.30 -12.10 1.69
C SER A 67 0.33 -12.75 0.70
N TYR A 68 -0.09 -12.01 -0.34
CA TYR A 68 -0.96 -12.54 -1.38
C TYR A 68 -0.25 -13.51 -2.34
N ALA A 69 0.98 -13.20 -2.74
CA ALA A 69 1.76 -14.05 -3.64
C ALA A 69 2.02 -15.45 -3.05
N GLN A 70 2.22 -15.54 -1.72
CA GLN A 70 2.34 -16.82 -1.02
C GLN A 70 1.04 -17.64 -1.05
N ILE A 71 -0.12 -17.00 -0.84
CA ILE A 71 -1.43 -17.67 -0.94
C ILE A 71 -1.63 -18.22 -2.36
N GLU A 72 -1.32 -17.43 -3.37
CA GLU A 72 -1.56 -17.81 -4.76
C GLU A 72 -0.69 -18.98 -5.21
N ARG A 73 0.60 -19.01 -4.81
CA ARG A 73 1.48 -20.18 -5.05
C ARG A 73 0.91 -21.44 -4.41
N ARG A 74 0.46 -21.38 -3.16
CA ARG A 74 -0.15 -22.53 -2.47
C ARG A 74 -1.45 -22.99 -3.12
N LYS A 75 -2.31 -22.06 -3.56
CA LYS A 75 -3.53 -22.39 -4.32
C LYS A 75 -3.20 -23.10 -5.63
N LYS A 76 -2.16 -22.69 -6.35
CA LYS A 76 -1.71 -23.34 -7.59
C LYS A 76 -1.24 -24.78 -7.38
N PHE A 77 -0.61 -25.07 -6.23
CA PHE A 77 -0.26 -26.44 -5.84
C PHE A 77 -1.49 -27.30 -5.50
N ARG A 78 -2.52 -26.72 -4.86
CA ARG A 78 -3.79 -27.43 -4.58
C ARG A 78 -4.69 -27.58 -5.80
N SER A 79 -4.64 -26.65 -6.75
CA SER A 79 -5.55 -26.62 -7.91
C SER A 79 -5.19 -27.59 -9.04
N HIS A 80 -4.04 -28.27 -8.98
CA HIS A 80 -3.72 -29.34 -9.93
C HIS A 80 -4.75 -30.49 -9.92
N PHE A 81 -5.59 -30.58 -8.87
CA PHE A 81 -6.68 -31.54 -8.74
C PHE A 81 -8.08 -30.99 -9.11
N HIS A 82 -8.21 -29.76 -9.61
CA HIS A 82 -9.51 -29.17 -9.96
C HIS A 82 -9.56 -28.60 -11.37
N LYS A 83 -10.46 -29.16 -12.21
CA LYS A 83 -10.77 -28.68 -13.56
C LYS A 83 -11.34 -27.25 -13.48
N SER A 84 -10.58 -26.29 -14.00
CA SER A 84 -10.97 -24.88 -14.06
C SER A 84 -12.05 -24.63 -15.12
N ARG A 85 -13.32 -24.55 -14.71
CA ARG A 85 -14.37 -23.82 -15.45
C ARG A 85 -14.52 -22.43 -14.83
N LYS A 86 -14.11 -21.37 -15.54
CA LYS A 86 -14.69 -20.02 -15.39
C LYS A 86 -14.19 -19.05 -16.48
N LYS A 87 -15.14 -18.52 -17.27
CA LYS A 87 -14.95 -17.32 -18.10
C LYS A 87 -14.82 -16.14 -17.12
N ASN A 88 -13.65 -15.51 -17.05
CA ASN A 88 -13.44 -14.35 -16.18
C ASN A 88 -13.66 -13.03 -16.96
N PRO A 89 -14.49 -12.10 -16.46
CA PRO A 89 -14.67 -10.77 -17.04
C PRO A 89 -13.37 -9.93 -16.95
N LYS A 90 -13.18 -8.98 -17.87
CA LYS A 90 -11.97 -8.12 -17.97
C LYS A 90 -11.60 -7.42 -16.64
N LEU A 91 -12.60 -7.01 -15.86
CA LEU A 91 -12.43 -6.33 -14.57
C LEU A 91 -11.82 -7.23 -13.49
N GLN A 92 -12.17 -8.51 -13.47
CA GLN A 92 -11.50 -9.50 -12.61
C GLN A 92 -10.07 -9.75 -13.05
N LYS A 93 -9.75 -9.62 -14.33
CA LYS A 93 -8.38 -9.81 -14.85
C LYS A 93 -7.45 -8.67 -14.40
N PHE A 94 -7.94 -7.43 -14.36
CA PHE A 94 -7.21 -6.26 -13.85
C PHE A 94 -7.04 -6.30 -12.33
N LEU A 95 -8.11 -6.64 -11.59
CA LEU A 95 -8.06 -6.83 -10.15
C LEU A 95 -7.19 -8.02 -9.74
N ASN A 96 -7.11 -9.09 -10.55
CA ASN A 96 -6.24 -10.24 -10.28
C ASN A 96 -4.78 -10.03 -10.71
N PHE A 97 -4.43 -8.89 -11.29
CA PHE A 97 -3.03 -8.60 -11.53
C PHE A 97 -2.33 -8.38 -10.17
N PRO A 98 -1.20 -9.05 -9.91
CA PRO A 98 -0.70 -9.28 -8.54
C PRO A 98 -0.25 -7.99 -7.84
N ILE A 99 -0.01 -6.93 -8.61
CA ILE A 99 0.44 -5.61 -8.16
C ILE A 99 -0.74 -4.68 -7.81
N THR A 100 -1.89 -4.85 -8.46
CA THR A 100 -3.02 -3.90 -8.33
C THR A 100 -3.68 -3.98 -6.95
N LYS A 101 -3.86 -5.18 -6.39
CA LYS A 101 -4.53 -5.33 -5.08
C LYS A 101 -3.75 -4.68 -3.94
N PRO A 102 -2.43 -4.92 -3.77
CA PRO A 102 -1.65 -4.29 -2.72
C PRO A 102 -1.69 -2.76 -2.77
N ILE A 103 -1.52 -2.20 -3.98
CA ILE A 103 -1.56 -0.75 -4.21
C ILE A 103 -2.94 -0.19 -3.87
N LEU A 104 -4.01 -0.83 -4.33
CA LEU A 104 -5.37 -0.35 -4.10
C LEU A 104 -5.74 -0.38 -2.62
N ILE A 105 -5.36 -1.44 -1.90
CA ILE A 105 -5.57 -1.53 -0.44
C ILE A 105 -4.86 -0.37 0.27
N ILE A 106 -3.59 -0.13 -0.06
CA ILE A 106 -2.82 0.96 0.56
C ILE A 106 -3.38 2.31 0.19
N PHE A 107 -3.74 2.52 -1.07
CA PHE A 107 -4.31 3.78 -1.52
C PHE A 107 -5.60 4.12 -0.76
N LEU A 108 -6.52 3.16 -0.64
CA LEU A 108 -7.78 3.36 0.09
C LEU A 108 -7.54 3.60 1.58
N LEU A 109 -6.66 2.83 2.21
CA LEU A 109 -6.30 3.03 3.61
C LEU A 109 -5.65 4.41 3.81
N SER A 110 -4.68 4.74 2.98
CA SER A 110 -3.96 6.01 3.07
C SER A 110 -4.92 7.19 2.94
N ILE A 111 -5.85 7.16 1.98
CA ILE A 111 -6.85 8.21 1.80
C ILE A 111 -7.76 8.32 3.02
N ALA A 112 -8.36 7.20 3.44
CA ALA A 112 -9.33 7.19 4.52
C ALA A 112 -8.73 7.74 5.81
N PHE A 113 -7.54 7.27 6.18
CA PHE A 113 -6.87 7.69 7.41
C PHE A 113 -6.22 9.07 7.29
N PHE A 114 -5.75 9.47 6.12
CA PHE A 114 -5.24 10.82 5.89
C PHE A 114 -6.34 11.85 6.11
N PHE A 115 -7.46 11.74 5.38
CA PHE A 115 -8.52 12.74 5.49
C PHE A 115 -9.15 12.73 6.88
N SER A 116 -9.40 11.56 7.49
CA SER A 116 -9.93 11.51 8.85
C SER A 116 -9.01 12.19 9.86
N SER A 117 -7.70 11.91 9.80
CA SER A 117 -6.73 12.50 10.71
C SER A 117 -6.53 13.99 10.42
N PHE A 118 -6.54 14.40 9.15
CA PHE A 118 -6.40 15.78 8.74
C PHE A 118 -7.55 16.64 9.27
N PHE A 119 -8.80 16.24 9.04
CA PHE A 119 -9.97 16.99 9.52
C PHE A 119 -10.03 17.09 11.05
N ILE A 120 -9.59 16.05 11.76
CA ILE A 120 -9.48 16.10 13.23
C ILE A 120 -8.36 17.07 13.64
N CYS A 121 -7.19 17.00 13.00
CA CYS A 121 -6.05 17.83 13.37
C CYS A 121 -6.27 19.31 13.05
N THR A 122 -7.03 19.65 12.00
CA THR A 122 -7.36 21.05 11.68
C THR A 122 -8.20 21.75 12.74
N LEU A 123 -8.83 21.00 13.67
CA LEU A 123 -9.52 21.59 14.82
C LEU A 123 -8.56 22.17 15.87
N PHE A 124 -7.30 21.71 15.88
CA PHE A 124 -6.33 22.01 16.92
C PHE A 124 -5.05 22.68 16.40
N PHE A 125 -4.72 22.49 15.13
CA PHE A 125 -3.44 22.91 14.52
C PHE A 125 -3.63 23.60 13.17
N ASP A 126 -2.66 24.42 12.78
CA ASP A 126 -2.58 25.00 11.44
C ASP A 126 -2.49 23.91 10.35
N ASN A 127 -2.95 24.24 9.13
CA ASN A 127 -2.99 23.31 7.99
C ASN A 127 -1.66 22.59 7.74
N THR A 128 -0.52 23.26 7.91
CA THR A 128 0.81 22.67 7.72
C THR A 128 1.09 21.55 8.72
N TRP A 129 0.82 21.78 10.01
CA TRP A 129 1.02 20.79 11.07
C TRP A 129 -0.04 19.69 10.99
N ALA A 130 -1.30 20.05 10.71
CA ALA A 130 -2.38 19.09 10.53
C ALA A 130 -2.09 18.12 9.37
N PHE A 131 -1.57 18.63 8.25
CA PHE A 131 -1.14 17.81 7.12
C PHE A 131 0.00 16.88 7.50
N LEU A 132 1.05 17.42 8.13
CA LEU A 132 2.21 16.65 8.53
C LEU A 132 1.83 15.49 9.46
N ILE A 133 0.99 15.77 10.46
CA ILE A 133 0.53 14.75 11.41
C ILE A 133 -0.35 13.72 10.69
N ALA A 134 -1.28 14.16 9.84
CA ALA A 134 -2.18 13.27 9.11
C ALA A 134 -1.43 12.34 8.14
N GLU A 135 -0.43 12.86 7.43
CA GLU A 135 0.37 12.08 6.49
C GLU A 135 1.17 10.98 7.20
N ASN A 136 1.83 11.34 8.31
CA ASN A 136 2.60 10.39 9.10
C ASN A 136 1.70 9.34 9.77
N LEU A 137 0.57 9.75 10.36
CA LEU A 137 -0.40 8.82 10.95
C LEU A 137 -0.95 7.84 9.91
N SER A 138 -1.31 8.35 8.73
CA SER A 138 -1.78 7.53 7.61
C SER A 138 -0.73 6.49 7.21
N ALA A 139 0.54 6.89 7.06
CA ALA A 139 1.63 5.98 6.74
C ALA A 139 1.84 4.89 7.80
N ILE A 140 1.83 5.27 9.08
CA ILE A 140 1.96 4.35 10.21
C ILE A 140 0.80 3.34 10.22
N ILE A 141 -0.43 3.80 10.00
CA ILE A 141 -1.60 2.93 9.96
C ILE A 141 -1.53 1.97 8.77
N CYS A 142 -1.05 2.42 7.61
CA CYS A 142 -0.81 1.54 6.46
C CYS A 142 0.21 0.44 6.77
N LEU A 143 1.29 0.75 7.49
CA LEU A 143 2.27 -0.25 7.95
C LEU A 143 1.64 -1.24 8.96
N LEU A 144 0.85 -0.75 9.91
CA LEU A 144 0.15 -1.60 10.88
C LEU A 144 -0.88 -2.51 10.19
N ALA A 145 -1.65 -1.97 9.25
CA ALA A 145 -2.61 -2.73 8.45
C ALA A 145 -1.91 -3.81 7.60
N ALA A 146 -0.78 -3.47 6.96
CA ALA A 146 0.02 -4.43 6.22
C ALA A 146 0.50 -5.59 7.10
N ASN A 147 1.01 -5.29 8.30
CA ASN A 147 1.42 -6.29 9.28
C ASN A 147 0.24 -7.13 9.80
N LEU A 148 -0.93 -6.53 10.01
CA LEU A 148 -2.15 -7.25 10.41
C LEU A 148 -2.63 -8.19 9.30
N ILE A 149 -2.57 -7.75 8.05
CA ILE A 149 -2.88 -8.57 6.87
C ILE A 149 -1.90 -9.75 6.81
N GLU A 150 -0.59 -9.50 6.93
CA GLU A 150 0.42 -10.56 7.00
C GLU A 150 0.10 -11.55 8.12
N LYS A 151 -0.17 -11.05 9.32
CA LYS A 151 -0.45 -11.91 10.48
C LYS A 151 -1.70 -12.74 10.26
N ASN A 152 -2.81 -12.16 9.79
CA ASN A 152 -4.06 -12.88 9.59
C ASN A 152 -3.95 -13.90 8.44
N VAL A 153 -3.35 -13.51 7.32
CA VAL A 153 -3.06 -14.42 6.20
C VAL A 153 -2.12 -15.55 6.63
N GLY A 154 -1.12 -15.24 7.46
CA GLY A 154 -0.18 -16.22 8.01
C GLY A 154 -0.75 -17.10 9.12
N ARG A 155 -1.76 -16.63 9.89
CA ARG A 155 -2.41 -17.39 10.98
C ARG A 155 -3.47 -18.35 10.48
N ILE A 156 -4.28 -17.94 9.49
CA ILE A 156 -5.36 -18.76 8.89
C ILE A 156 -4.81 -20.04 8.22
N GLN A 157 -3.48 -20.19 8.08
CA GLN A 157 -2.85 -21.35 7.44
C GLN A 157 -1.74 -22.02 8.27
N ARG A 158 -1.66 -21.76 9.58
CA ARG A 158 -0.93 -22.64 10.53
C ARG A 158 -1.78 -23.78 11.07
N TYR A 159 -3.10 -23.67 10.95
CA TYR A 159 -4.09 -24.71 11.20
C TYR A 159 -4.73 -25.11 9.87
#